data_AF-A0A7W8VHK0-F1
#
_entry.id   AF-A0A7W8VHK0-F1
#
_cell.length_a   1.000
_cell.length_b   1.000
_cell.length_c   1.000
_cell.angle_alpha   90.00
_cell.angle_beta   90.00
_cell.angle_gamma   90.00
#
_symmetry.space_group_name_H-M   'P 1'
#
loop_
_entity.id
_entity.type
_entity.pdbx_description
1 polymer ?
#
loop_
_entity_poly.entity_id
_entity_poly.type
_entity_poly.pdbx_seq_one_letter_code
_entity_poly.pdbx_strand_id
1 'polypeptide(L)'
;MLLEQLGGGARANVYELACRTGLPLAVAKTAVWELAHRGAIDITPASVPISTVMEALRKSQPLTSSPVLLAGPDHAAKAAVIRSMTGSPPRELPPVAYGAVRLDEVELVLVAAPEAPADEEWPDLLRGVTSAVVAADLGRLEESVRIVDVLRRYSTPHVVAVDPDRFGGAPVDLVRSELGLDERTDLVLARADDHESVRYLLLDALRAAQRSETEAA
;
A
#
# COMPACT_ATOMS: atom_id res chain seq x y z
N MET A 1 -18.84 23.27 -13.02
CA MET A 1 -18.25 23.16 -11.67
C MET A 1 -16.93 22.38 -11.62
N LEU A 2 -16.89 21.03 -11.70
CA LEU A 2 -15.63 20.25 -11.63
C LEU A 2 -14.65 20.54 -12.79
N LEU A 3 -15.18 20.66 -14.02
CA LEU A 3 -14.37 21.03 -15.22
C LEU A 3 -13.85 22.48 -15.19
N GLU A 4 -14.59 23.41 -14.58
CA GLU A 4 -14.15 24.80 -14.41
C GLU A 4 -13.05 24.92 -13.36
N GLN A 5 -13.10 24.08 -12.33
CA GLN A 5 -12.03 24.00 -11.32
C GLN A 5 -10.74 23.41 -11.89
N LEU A 6 -10.84 22.54 -12.91
CA LEU A 6 -9.68 21.93 -13.55
C LEU A 6 -8.98 22.83 -14.56
N GLY A 7 -9.64 23.88 -15.08
CA GLY A 7 -9.06 24.75 -16.10
C GLY A 7 -8.95 24.04 -17.46
N GLY A 8 -9.62 24.56 -18.49
CA GLY A 8 -9.64 23.95 -19.82
C GLY A 8 -8.22 23.68 -20.35
N GLY A 9 -7.90 22.39 -20.54
CA GLY A 9 -6.61 21.92 -21.05
C GLY A 9 -5.56 21.55 -19.99
N ALA A 10 -5.86 21.59 -18.69
CA ALA A 10 -4.86 21.33 -17.67
C ALA A 10 -4.67 19.83 -17.37
N ARG A 11 -3.40 19.45 -17.17
CA ARG A 11 -3.00 18.19 -16.53
C ARG A 11 -3.64 18.13 -15.13
N ALA A 12 -4.52 17.17 -14.90
CA ALA A 12 -5.19 17.02 -13.61
C ALA A 12 -4.48 15.96 -12.77
N ASN A 13 -3.83 16.37 -11.68
CA ASN A 13 -3.32 15.46 -10.67
C ASN A 13 -4.46 15.07 -9.72
N VAL A 14 -4.71 13.77 -9.53
CA VAL A 14 -5.76 13.25 -8.62
C VAL A 14 -5.63 13.80 -7.20
N TYR A 15 -4.40 13.96 -6.73
CA TYR A 15 -4.11 14.49 -5.40
C TYR A 15 -4.36 16.00 -5.32
N GLU A 16 -4.00 16.75 -6.38
CA GLU A 16 -4.33 18.17 -6.45
C GLU A 16 -5.84 18.39 -6.49
N LEU A 17 -6.56 17.52 -7.21
CA LEU A 17 -8.02 17.55 -7.22
C LEU A 17 -8.59 17.25 -5.83
N ALA A 18 -8.12 16.19 -5.16
CA ALA A 18 -8.56 15.86 -3.79
C ALA A 18 -8.30 17.03 -2.83
N CYS A 19 -7.10 17.62 -2.87
CA CYS A 19 -6.72 18.75 -2.04
C CYS A 19 -7.52 20.02 -2.32
N ARG A 20 -7.78 20.36 -3.60
CA ARG A 20 -8.50 21.58 -4.00
C ARG A 20 -10.00 21.49 -3.77
N THR A 21 -10.56 20.29 -3.90
CA THR A 21 -12.01 20.07 -3.81
C THR A 21 -12.46 19.55 -2.45
N GLY A 22 -11.52 19.11 -1.60
CA GLY A 22 -11.82 18.43 -0.33
C GLY A 22 -12.49 17.06 -0.53
N LEU A 23 -12.52 16.54 -1.76
CA LEU A 23 -13.08 15.22 -2.04
C LEU A 23 -12.20 14.12 -1.44
N PRO A 24 -12.78 13.05 -0.88
CA PRO A 24 -12.03 11.87 -0.51
C PRO A 24 -11.20 11.37 -1.70
N LEU A 25 -9.98 10.90 -1.45
CA LEU A 25 -9.05 10.54 -2.52
C LEU A 25 -9.64 9.51 -3.49
N ALA A 26 -10.43 8.55 -3.01
CA ALA A 26 -11.14 7.58 -3.84
C ALA A 26 -12.18 8.23 -4.79
N VAL A 27 -12.87 9.28 -4.31
CA VAL A 27 -13.85 10.04 -5.08
C VAL A 27 -13.14 10.95 -6.09
N ALA A 28 -12.05 11.60 -5.69
CA ALA A 28 -11.20 12.38 -6.58
C ALA A 28 -10.59 11.49 -7.68
N LYS A 29 -10.15 10.27 -7.35
CA LYS A 29 -9.68 9.27 -8.32
C LYS A 29 -10.76 8.91 -9.32
N THR A 30 -11.94 8.55 -8.83
CA THR A 30 -13.07 8.15 -9.68
C THR A 30 -13.47 9.28 -10.61
N ALA A 31 -13.48 10.53 -10.10
CA ALA A 31 -13.77 11.71 -10.90
C ALA A 31 -12.69 11.98 -11.98
N VAL A 32 -11.39 11.92 -11.64
CA VAL A 32 -10.31 12.05 -12.62
C VAL A 32 -10.37 10.93 -13.65
N TRP A 33 -10.65 9.70 -13.23
CA TRP A 33 -10.70 8.55 -14.13
C TRP A 33 -11.88 8.66 -15.11
N GLU A 34 -13.08 9.04 -14.65
CA GLU A 34 -14.24 9.32 -15.51
C GLU A 34 -13.97 10.47 -16.49
N LEU A 35 -13.32 11.54 -16.04
CA LEU A 35 -12.99 12.68 -16.89
C LEU A 35 -11.97 12.31 -17.97
N ALA A 36 -10.96 11.50 -17.63
CA ALA A 36 -9.99 11.00 -18.60
C ALA A 36 -10.61 10.03 -19.59
N HIS A 37 -11.49 9.14 -19.12
CA HIS A 37 -12.22 8.21 -19.99
C HIS A 37 -13.11 8.92 -21.02
N ARG A 38 -13.67 10.07 -20.64
CA ARG A 38 -14.45 10.95 -21.53
C ARG A 38 -13.58 11.82 -22.46
N GLY A 39 -12.25 11.66 -22.42
CA GLY A 39 -11.31 12.47 -23.18
C GLY A 39 -11.25 13.94 -22.74
N ALA A 40 -11.75 14.25 -21.54
CA ALA A 40 -11.82 15.62 -21.04
C ALA A 40 -10.49 16.08 -20.41
N ILE A 41 -9.63 15.14 -20.02
CA ILE A 41 -8.28 15.39 -19.49
C ILE A 41 -7.31 14.29 -19.95
N ASP A 42 -6.02 14.61 -20.08
CA ASP A 42 -4.96 13.63 -20.28
C ASP A 42 -4.37 13.21 -18.92
N ILE A 43 -4.36 11.91 -18.62
CA ILE A 43 -3.65 11.36 -17.47
C ILE A 43 -2.23 11.05 -17.91
N THR A 44 -1.26 11.82 -17.43
CA THR A 44 0.15 11.44 -17.47
C THR A 44 0.52 10.80 -16.13
N PRO A 45 1.14 9.61 -16.08
CA PRO A 45 1.69 9.08 -14.84
C PRO A 45 2.88 9.97 -14.42
N ALA A 46 2.58 11.05 -13.70
CA ALA A 46 3.61 11.80 -13.01
C ALA A 46 3.97 11.04 -11.74
N SER A 47 5.27 10.85 -11.49
CA SER A 47 5.74 10.47 -10.16
C SER A 47 5.33 11.59 -9.21
N VAL A 48 4.31 11.33 -8.39
CA VAL A 48 3.85 12.29 -7.39
C VAL A 48 4.75 12.12 -6.17
N PRO A 49 5.36 13.18 -5.65
CA PRO A 49 6.12 13.10 -4.42
C PRO A 49 5.24 12.51 -3.32
N ILE A 50 5.79 11.50 -2.65
CA ILE A 50 5.17 10.80 -1.53
C ILE A 50 4.60 11.76 -0.48
N SER A 51 5.31 12.85 -0.19
CA SER A 51 4.88 13.89 0.74
C SER A 51 3.53 14.51 0.37
N THR A 52 3.24 14.67 -0.92
CA THR A 52 1.97 15.18 -1.44
C THR A 52 0.83 14.18 -1.26
N VAL A 53 1.11 12.89 -1.44
CA VAL A 53 0.14 11.80 -1.18
C VAL A 53 -0.23 11.77 0.31
N MET A 54 0.78 11.84 1.18
CA MET A 54 0.58 11.84 2.63
C MET A 54 -0.15 13.08 3.13
N GLU A 55 0.14 14.25 2.56
CA GLU A 55 -0.56 15.49 2.89
C GLU A 55 -2.03 15.45 2.46
N ALA A 56 -2.34 14.87 1.30
CA ALA A 56 -3.72 14.69 0.85
C ALA A 56 -4.50 13.74 1.77
N LEU A 57 -3.89 12.61 2.15
CA LEU A 57 -4.49 11.65 3.10
C LEU A 57 -4.74 12.28 4.48
N ARG A 58 -3.81 13.10 4.97
CA ARG A 58 -3.94 13.84 6.24
C ARG A 58 -5.03 14.92 6.20
N LYS A 59 -5.27 15.54 5.04
CA LYS A 59 -6.25 16.64 4.87
C LYS A 59 -7.67 16.16 4.58
N SER A 60 -7.84 14.98 3.98
CA SER A 60 -9.15 14.32 3.98
C SER A 60 -9.54 14.00 5.44
N GLN A 61 -10.68 14.54 5.87
CA GLN A 61 -11.28 14.48 7.22
C GLN A 61 -11.17 13.11 7.93
N PRO A 62 -11.27 13.03 9.27
CA PRO A 62 -10.75 11.92 10.06
C PRO A 62 -11.56 10.68 9.76
N LEU A 63 -11.01 9.81 8.95
CA LEU A 63 -11.59 8.51 8.72
C LEU A 63 -11.05 7.61 9.83
N THR A 64 -11.93 6.77 10.35
CA THR A 64 -11.62 5.44 10.90
C THR A 64 -10.94 4.56 9.84
N SER A 65 -9.95 5.11 9.13
CA SER A 65 -9.21 4.44 8.08
C SER A 65 -7.78 4.19 8.52
N SER A 66 -7.37 2.93 8.39
CA SER A 66 -6.02 2.48 8.74
C SER A 66 -5.20 2.35 7.45
N PRO A 67 -4.28 3.29 7.16
CA PRO A 67 -3.38 3.16 6.03
C PRO A 67 -2.43 1.97 6.21
N VAL A 68 -2.37 1.09 5.20
CA VAL A 68 -1.49 -0.08 5.17
C VAL A 68 -0.53 0.04 4.00
N LEU A 69 0.77 0.04 4.29
CA LEU A 69 1.82 0.02 3.25
C LEU A 69 1.97 -1.39 2.68
N LEU A 70 1.90 -1.54 1.36
CA LEU A 70 2.26 -2.76 0.65
C LEU A 70 3.71 -2.63 0.16
N ALA A 71 4.61 -3.36 0.79
CA ALA A 71 6.03 -3.40 0.51
C ALA A 71 6.41 -4.74 -0.13
N GLY A 72 7.55 -4.77 -0.80
CA GLY A 72 8.08 -5.99 -1.42
C GLY A 72 8.90 -5.68 -2.67
N PRO A 73 9.87 -6.54 -3.00
CA PRO A 73 10.69 -6.37 -4.21
C PRO A 73 9.87 -6.61 -5.49
N ASP A 74 8.83 -7.43 -5.45
CA ASP A 74 7.96 -7.71 -6.59
C ASP A 74 6.79 -6.71 -6.69
N HIS A 75 6.83 -5.86 -7.71
CA HIS A 75 5.74 -4.94 -8.01
C HIS A 75 4.43 -5.68 -8.34
N ALA A 76 4.52 -6.81 -9.05
CA ALA A 76 3.35 -7.58 -9.47
C ALA A 76 2.59 -8.14 -8.25
N ALA A 77 3.31 -8.55 -7.20
CA ALA A 77 2.71 -8.99 -5.95
C ALA A 77 1.92 -7.86 -5.25
N LYS A 78 2.53 -6.66 -5.10
CA LYS A 78 1.84 -5.48 -4.53
C LYS A 78 0.59 -5.12 -5.34
N ALA A 79 0.71 -5.15 -6.67
CA ALA A 79 -0.37 -4.91 -7.60
C ALA A 79 -1.52 -5.94 -7.48
N ALA A 80 -1.18 -7.22 -7.33
CA ALA A 80 -2.13 -8.30 -7.18
C ALA A 80 -2.93 -8.18 -5.88
N VAL A 81 -2.28 -7.83 -4.76
CA VAL A 81 -2.95 -7.58 -3.47
C VAL A 81 -4.05 -6.52 -3.61
N ILE A 82 -3.74 -5.38 -4.23
CA ILE A 82 -4.72 -4.30 -4.45
C ILE A 82 -5.84 -4.80 -5.35
N ARG A 83 -5.50 -5.45 -6.46
CA ARG A 83 -6.47 -5.98 -7.43
C ARG A 83 -7.44 -6.97 -6.79
N SER A 84 -6.92 -7.85 -5.96
CA SER A 84 -7.68 -8.87 -5.25
C SER A 84 -8.77 -8.22 -4.41
N MET A 85 -8.46 -7.15 -3.69
CA MET A 85 -9.44 -6.47 -2.82
C MET A 85 -10.32 -5.45 -3.53
N THR A 86 -9.88 -4.85 -4.65
CA THR A 86 -10.67 -3.81 -5.36
C THR A 86 -11.41 -4.32 -6.59
N GLY A 87 -11.15 -5.55 -7.04
CA GLY A 87 -11.73 -6.12 -8.26
C GLY A 87 -11.31 -5.43 -9.56
N SER A 88 -10.26 -4.60 -9.55
CA SER A 88 -9.86 -3.80 -10.72
C SER A 88 -9.22 -4.65 -11.84
N PRO A 89 -9.55 -4.44 -13.13
CA PRO A 89 -9.01 -5.24 -14.23
C PRO A 89 -7.50 -5.01 -14.48
N PRO A 90 -6.81 -5.93 -15.19
CA PRO A 90 -5.37 -5.87 -15.46
C PRO A 90 -5.05 -4.78 -16.47
N ARG A 91 -4.79 -3.55 -16.02
CA ARG A 91 -3.91 -2.64 -16.74
C ARG A 91 -3.13 -1.78 -15.75
N GLU A 92 -1.85 -1.66 -16.05
CA GLU A 92 -0.74 -1.15 -15.25
C GLU A 92 -1.18 -0.18 -14.16
N LEU A 93 -1.06 -0.65 -12.91
CA LEU A 93 -1.18 0.22 -11.77
C LEU A 93 -0.03 1.25 -11.84
N PRO A 94 -0.29 2.55 -11.59
CA PRO A 94 0.79 3.52 -11.52
C PRO A 94 1.75 3.19 -10.36
N PRO A 95 2.99 3.72 -10.36
CA PRO A 95 4.05 3.42 -9.38
C PRO A 95 3.64 3.55 -7.90
N VAL A 96 2.55 4.28 -7.62
CA VAL A 96 1.85 4.29 -6.34
C VAL A 96 0.40 3.90 -6.56
N ALA A 97 0.10 2.62 -6.34
CA ALA A 97 -1.24 2.07 -6.39
C ALA A 97 -1.91 2.26 -5.03
N TYR A 98 -3.12 2.83 -5.04
CA TYR A 98 -3.94 2.97 -3.83
C TYR A 98 -5.35 2.43 -4.04
N GLY A 99 -5.83 1.71 -3.04
CA GLY A 99 -7.18 1.16 -2.97
C GLY A 99 -7.79 1.40 -1.59
N ALA A 100 -9.09 1.69 -1.53
CA ALA A 100 -9.82 1.71 -0.28
C ALA A 100 -10.62 0.40 -0.18
N VAL A 101 -10.48 -0.31 0.93
CA VAL A 101 -11.11 -1.61 1.15
C VAL A 101 -11.77 -1.60 2.51
N ARG A 102 -13.04 -1.97 2.57
CA ARG A 102 -13.71 -2.13 3.85
C ARG A 102 -13.51 -3.56 4.34
N LEU A 103 -12.80 -3.73 5.46
CA LEU A 103 -12.71 -4.99 6.19
C LEU A 103 -13.54 -4.87 7.46
N ASP A 104 -14.68 -5.54 7.46
CA ASP A 104 -15.66 -5.50 8.55
C ASP A 104 -16.07 -4.04 8.90
N GLU A 105 -15.69 -3.55 10.07
CA GLU A 105 -15.99 -2.18 10.54
C GLU A 105 -14.87 -1.17 10.24
N VAL A 106 -13.73 -1.63 9.70
CA VAL A 106 -12.54 -0.82 9.45
C VAL A 106 -12.40 -0.51 7.96
N GLU A 107 -12.12 0.75 7.63
CA GLU A 107 -11.75 1.14 6.28
C GLU A 107 -10.22 1.07 6.15
N LEU A 108 -9.70 0.41 5.12
CA LEU A 108 -8.27 0.33 4.86
C LEU A 108 -7.91 1.14 3.65
N VAL A 109 -6.83 1.92 3.77
CA VAL A 109 -6.21 2.58 2.62
C VAL A 109 -4.93 1.83 2.30
N LEU A 110 -4.94 1.06 1.22
CA LEU A 110 -3.76 0.35 0.74
C LEU A 110 -2.85 1.33 -0.01
N VAL A 111 -1.56 1.34 0.31
CA VAL A 111 -0.55 2.20 -0.33
C VAL A 111 0.59 1.32 -0.82
N ALA A 112 0.78 1.19 -2.12
CA ALA A 112 1.97 0.51 -2.63
C ALA A 112 3.23 1.36 -2.40
N ALA A 113 4.25 0.74 -1.80
CA ALA A 113 5.55 1.36 -1.62
C ALA A 113 6.22 1.62 -2.99
N PRO A 114 6.97 2.73 -3.15
CA PRO A 114 7.66 3.05 -4.39
C PRO A 114 8.73 2.00 -4.71
N GLU A 115 9.22 2.02 -5.95
CA GLU A 115 10.29 1.11 -6.40
C GLU A 115 11.69 1.59 -5.97
N ALA A 116 11.81 2.85 -5.56
CA ALA A 116 13.05 3.38 -5.02
C ALA A 116 13.46 2.65 -3.74
N PRO A 117 14.77 2.64 -3.41
CA PRO A 117 15.29 2.02 -2.20
C PRO A 117 14.55 2.48 -0.94
N ALA A 118 14.18 1.52 -0.10
CA ALA A 118 13.35 1.76 1.08
C ALA A 118 13.98 2.73 2.08
N ASP A 119 15.30 2.70 2.21
CA ASP A 119 16.10 3.55 3.08
C ASP A 119 16.20 5.01 2.61
N GLU A 120 15.89 5.29 1.33
CA GLU A 120 15.96 6.63 0.76
C GLU A 120 14.60 7.34 0.76
N GLU A 121 13.54 6.68 0.29
CA GLU A 121 12.26 7.36 -0.01
C GLU A 121 11.12 7.05 0.97
N TRP A 122 11.23 6.00 1.79
CA TRP A 122 10.12 5.58 2.64
C TRP A 122 9.99 6.28 4.01
N PRO A 123 10.98 7.00 4.58
CA PRO A 123 10.84 7.57 5.93
C PRO A 123 9.59 8.42 6.14
N ASP A 124 9.15 9.16 5.11
CA ASP A 124 7.93 9.95 5.16
C ASP A 124 6.65 9.13 4.96
N LEU A 125 6.70 8.03 4.22
CA LEU A 125 5.59 7.06 4.12
C LEU A 125 5.35 6.41 5.48
N LEU A 126 6.42 5.90 6.10
CA LEU A 126 6.35 5.13 7.34
C LEU A 126 5.75 5.94 8.50
N ARG A 127 5.90 7.27 8.47
CA ARG A 127 5.30 8.18 9.45
C ARG A 127 3.79 8.33 9.37
N GLY A 128 3.12 7.85 8.32
CA GLY A 128 1.68 7.98 8.20
C GLY A 128 0.95 6.70 7.79
N VAL A 129 1.63 5.55 7.86
CA VAL A 129 0.97 4.25 7.78
C VAL A 129 0.79 3.66 9.18
N THR A 130 -0.29 2.93 9.36
CA THR A 130 -0.61 2.23 10.62
C THR A 130 0.12 0.90 10.71
N SER A 131 0.24 0.21 9.57
CA SER A 131 1.03 -1.02 9.46
C SER A 131 1.54 -1.23 8.03
N ALA A 132 2.35 -2.26 7.85
CA ALA A 132 2.83 -2.70 6.55
C ALA A 132 2.63 -4.20 6.33
N VAL A 133 2.47 -4.57 5.05
CA VAL A 133 2.55 -5.94 4.55
C VAL A 133 3.78 -6.02 3.66
N VAL A 134 4.69 -6.93 3.96
CA VAL A 134 5.86 -7.21 3.11
C VAL A 134 5.58 -8.47 2.29
N ALA A 135 5.33 -8.32 1.00
CA ALA A 135 5.34 -9.44 0.06
C ALA A 135 6.80 -9.83 -0.21
N ALA A 136 7.35 -10.74 0.60
CA ALA A 136 8.72 -11.20 0.49
C ALA A 136 8.89 -12.17 -0.69
N ASP A 137 9.97 -12.00 -1.43
CA ASP A 137 10.38 -12.88 -2.53
C ASP A 137 11.66 -13.62 -2.13
N LEU A 138 11.57 -14.94 -1.95
CA LEU A 138 12.72 -15.78 -1.59
C LEU A 138 13.77 -15.82 -2.71
N GLY A 139 13.39 -15.50 -3.96
CA GLY A 139 14.33 -15.31 -5.06
C GLY A 139 15.10 -13.99 -5.01
N ARG A 140 14.63 -13.02 -4.21
CA ARG A 140 15.22 -11.69 -4.00
C ARG A 140 15.35 -11.41 -2.51
N LEU A 141 16.02 -12.34 -1.82
CA LEU A 141 16.12 -12.37 -0.36
C LEU A 141 16.76 -11.08 0.20
N GLU A 142 17.87 -10.62 -0.38
CA GLU A 142 18.58 -9.41 0.11
C GLU A 142 17.68 -8.17 0.11
N GLU A 143 16.84 -8.01 -0.92
CA GLU A 143 15.91 -6.89 -1.00
C GLU A 143 14.77 -7.03 0.01
N SER A 144 14.26 -8.25 0.21
CA SER A 144 13.22 -8.53 1.21
C SER A 144 13.72 -8.26 2.64
N VAL A 145 14.95 -8.69 2.95
CA VAL A 145 15.62 -8.42 4.24
C VAL A 145 15.78 -6.92 4.45
N ARG A 146 16.28 -6.18 3.44
CA ARG A 146 16.44 -4.72 3.53
C ARG A 146 15.12 -4.02 3.83
N ILE A 147 14.02 -4.45 3.21
CA ILE A 147 12.69 -3.87 3.45
C ILE A 147 12.26 -4.10 4.91
N VAL A 148 12.42 -5.32 5.43
CA VAL A 148 12.11 -5.65 6.83
C VAL A 148 12.94 -4.82 7.79
N ASP A 149 14.25 -4.67 7.54
CA ASP A 149 15.14 -3.86 8.37
C ASP A 149 14.74 -2.39 8.43
N VAL A 150 14.31 -1.83 7.29
CA VAL A 150 13.80 -0.45 7.24
C VAL A 150 12.53 -0.32 8.08
N LEU A 151 11.55 -1.22 7.93
CA LEU A 151 10.32 -1.18 8.73
C LEU A 151 10.60 -1.26 10.23
N ARG A 152 11.53 -2.12 10.64
CA ARG A 152 11.97 -2.23 12.04
C ARG A 152 12.64 -0.98 12.56
N ARG A 153 13.52 -0.37 11.77
CA ARG A 153 14.21 0.87 12.14
C ARG A 153 13.24 2.00 12.46
N TYR A 154 12.09 2.04 11.77
CA TYR A 154 11.03 3.01 11.98
C TYR A 154 9.93 2.52 12.93
N SER A 155 10.13 1.38 13.59
CA SER A 155 9.15 0.74 14.48
C SER A 155 7.78 0.58 13.82
N THR A 156 7.74 0.39 12.50
CA THR A 156 6.50 0.23 11.76
C THR A 156 5.97 -1.19 11.97
N PRO A 157 4.77 -1.37 12.52
CA PRO A 157 4.16 -2.69 12.70
C PRO A 157 3.98 -3.36 11.34
N HIS A 158 4.37 -4.63 11.21
CA HIS A 158 4.32 -5.29 9.92
C HIS A 158 4.12 -6.80 10.01
N VAL A 159 3.64 -7.35 8.91
CA VAL A 159 3.53 -8.79 8.65
C VAL A 159 4.31 -9.10 7.37
N VAL A 160 4.96 -10.25 7.35
CA VAL A 160 5.70 -10.73 6.18
C VAL A 160 4.89 -11.85 5.52
N ALA A 161 4.56 -11.67 4.25
CA ALA A 161 3.88 -12.66 3.43
C ALA A 161 4.87 -13.30 2.45
N VAL A 162 4.85 -14.62 2.35
CA VAL A 162 5.55 -15.35 1.29
C VAL A 162 4.52 -16.09 0.45
N ASP A 163 4.67 -16.05 -0.87
CA ASP A 163 3.83 -16.81 -1.78
C ASP A 163 4.04 -18.32 -1.53
N PRO A 164 2.98 -19.10 -1.22
CA PRO A 164 3.08 -20.54 -1.00
C PRO A 164 3.76 -21.31 -2.14
N ASP A 165 3.57 -20.89 -3.40
CA ASP A 165 4.19 -21.56 -4.56
C ASP A 165 5.69 -21.28 -4.63
N ARG A 166 6.12 -20.12 -4.14
CA ARG A 166 7.54 -19.73 -4.07
C ARG A 166 8.23 -20.20 -2.80
N PHE A 167 7.46 -20.59 -1.79
CA PHE A 167 7.97 -21.11 -0.52
C PHE A 167 8.71 -22.45 -0.69
N GLY A 168 8.35 -23.24 -1.70
CA GLY A 168 9.08 -24.46 -2.07
C GLY A 168 9.14 -25.55 -0.99
N GLY A 169 8.29 -25.44 0.05
CA GLY A 169 8.27 -26.36 1.19
C GLY A 169 9.46 -26.21 2.15
N ALA A 170 10.21 -25.10 2.09
CA ALA A 170 11.27 -24.84 3.05
C ALA A 170 10.72 -24.83 4.50
N PRO A 171 11.50 -25.25 5.51
CA PRO A 171 11.06 -25.11 6.90
C PRO A 171 10.79 -23.64 7.24
N VAL A 172 9.66 -23.36 7.90
CA VAL A 172 9.24 -22.00 8.28
C VAL A 172 10.35 -21.30 9.08
N ASP A 173 10.97 -21.99 10.04
CA ASP A 173 12.03 -21.43 10.87
C ASP A 173 13.27 -21.02 10.07
N LEU A 174 13.58 -21.77 9.00
CA LEU A 174 14.67 -21.41 8.11
C LEU A 174 14.34 -20.12 7.36
N VAL A 175 13.14 -20.02 6.78
CA VAL A 175 12.70 -18.81 6.06
C VAL A 175 12.66 -17.60 7.00
N ARG A 176 12.23 -17.79 8.24
CA ARG A 176 12.26 -16.73 9.27
C ARG A 176 13.70 -16.28 9.53
N SER A 177 14.62 -17.21 9.73
CA SER A 177 16.04 -16.90 9.95
C SER A 177 16.65 -16.12 8.79
N GLU A 178 16.42 -16.58 7.55
CA GLU A 178 16.96 -15.96 6.33
C GLU A 178 16.40 -14.56 6.09
N LEU A 179 15.12 -14.33 6.41
CA LEU A 179 14.50 -13.01 6.35
C LEU A 179 14.81 -12.12 7.57
N GLY A 180 15.57 -12.63 8.54
CA GLY A 180 15.92 -11.92 9.77
C GLY A 180 14.73 -11.69 10.70
N LEU A 181 13.67 -12.49 10.61
CA LEU A 181 12.42 -12.29 11.36
C LEU A 181 12.61 -12.62 12.85
N ASP A 182 12.07 -11.76 13.70
CA ASP A 182 12.02 -11.97 15.16
C ASP A 182 10.74 -12.73 15.50
N GLU A 183 10.64 -13.24 16.72
CA GLU A 183 9.47 -14.03 17.17
C GLU A 183 8.13 -13.25 17.09
N ARG A 184 8.17 -11.92 17.03
CA ARG A 184 6.99 -11.05 17.00
C ARG A 184 6.50 -10.76 15.59
N THR A 185 7.37 -10.92 14.61
CA THR A 185 7.03 -10.70 13.21
C THR A 185 6.29 -11.92 12.68
N ASP A 186 5.01 -11.74 12.35
CA ASP A 186 4.20 -12.80 11.75
C ASP A 186 4.71 -13.10 10.33
N LEU A 187 4.96 -14.39 10.06
CA LEU A 187 5.26 -14.90 8.73
C LEU A 187 4.06 -15.69 8.24
N VAL A 188 3.41 -15.21 7.19
CA VAL A 188 2.16 -15.77 6.66
C VAL A 188 2.39 -16.29 5.25
N LEU A 189 1.83 -17.45 4.94
CA LEU A 189 1.76 -17.94 3.57
C LEU A 189 0.52 -17.33 2.92
N ALA A 190 0.72 -16.44 1.95
CA ALA A 190 -0.38 -15.72 1.33
C ALA A 190 -0.22 -15.59 -0.18
N ARG A 191 -1.30 -15.88 -0.91
CA ARG A 191 -1.37 -15.70 -2.36
C ARG A 191 -1.94 -14.31 -2.67
N ALA A 192 -1.19 -13.52 -3.41
CA ALA A 192 -1.58 -12.14 -3.71
C ALA A 192 -2.79 -12.05 -4.66
N ASP A 193 -3.11 -13.12 -5.39
CA ASP A 193 -4.24 -13.22 -6.32
C ASP A 193 -5.50 -13.87 -5.71
N ASP A 194 -5.42 -14.35 -4.47
CA ASP A 194 -6.57 -14.92 -3.74
C ASP A 194 -7.17 -13.90 -2.77
N HIS A 195 -8.47 -13.63 -2.95
CA HIS A 195 -9.20 -12.64 -2.16
C HIS A 195 -9.26 -13.01 -0.67
N GLU A 196 -9.51 -14.28 -0.34
CA GLU A 196 -9.54 -14.70 1.07
C GLU A 196 -8.16 -14.60 1.71
N SER A 197 -7.12 -15.09 1.01
CA SER A 197 -5.74 -14.99 1.49
C SER A 197 -5.32 -13.54 1.74
N VAL A 198 -5.62 -12.62 0.82
CA VAL A 198 -5.29 -11.20 0.99
C VAL A 198 -6.11 -10.57 2.13
N ARG A 199 -7.38 -10.93 2.29
CA ARG A 199 -8.20 -10.47 3.41
C ARG A 199 -7.58 -10.84 4.76
N TYR A 200 -7.20 -12.10 4.95
CA TYR A 200 -6.57 -12.54 6.21
C TYR A 200 -5.22 -11.86 6.44
N LEU A 201 -4.41 -11.70 5.39
CA LEU A 201 -3.15 -10.99 5.47
C LEU A 201 -3.31 -9.54 5.96
N LEU A 202 -4.32 -8.82 5.44
CA LEU A 202 -4.61 -7.46 5.88
C LEU A 202 -5.12 -7.39 7.32
N LEU A 203 -5.92 -8.37 7.76
CA LEU A 203 -6.33 -8.48 9.15
C LEU A 203 -5.14 -8.71 10.09
N ASP A 204 -4.17 -9.54 9.68
CA ASP A 204 -2.95 -9.76 10.45
C ASP A 204 -2.10 -8.49 10.54
N ALA A 205 -2.02 -7.70 9.47
CA ALA A 205 -1.37 -6.39 9.49
C ALA A 205 -2.03 -5.41 10.48
N LEU A 206 -3.36 -5.43 10.62
CA LEU A 206 -4.06 -4.62 11.62
C LEU A 206 -3.80 -5.11 13.05
N ARG A 207 -3.76 -6.43 13.25
CA ARG A 207 -3.41 -7.02 14.56
C ARG A 207 -1.99 -6.65 14.98
N ALA A 208 -1.06 -6.61 14.02
CA ALA A 208 0.30 -6.14 14.27
C ALA A 208 0.31 -4.69 14.78
N ALA A 209 -0.48 -3.80 14.17
CA ALA A 209 -0.64 -2.43 14.65
C ALA A 209 -1.21 -2.37 16.08
N GLN A 210 -2.31 -3.09 16.35
CA GLN A 210 -2.95 -3.10 17.66
C GLN A 210 -2.01 -3.58 18.78
N ARG A 211 -1.18 -4.61 18.50
CA ARG A 211 -0.16 -5.08 19.44
C ARG A 211 0.87 -3.99 19.76
N SER A 212 1.31 -3.24 18.74
CA SER A 212 2.27 -2.15 18.93
C SER A 212 1.70 -0.98 19.75
N GLU A 213 0.41 -0.65 19.58
CA GLU A 213 -0.26 0.42 20.32
C GLU A 213 -0.42 0.06 21.80
N THR A 214 -0.71 -1.20 22.10
CA THR A 214 -0.89 -1.69 23.48
C THR A 214 0.43 -1.66 24.27
N GLU A 215 1.58 -1.83 23.61
CA GLU A 215 2.90 -1.81 24.24
C GLU A 215 3.45 -0.39 24.46
N ALA A 216 2.92 0.60 23.75
CA ALA A 216 3.31 2.00 23.88
C ALA A 216 2.55 2.77 24.98
N ALA A 217 1.50 2.16 25.55
CA ALA A 217 0.62 2.73 26.58
C ALA A 217 1.00 2.27 27.99
#